data_AF-A0A1G8SPM4-F1
#
_entry.id   AF-A0A1G8SPM4-F1
#
_cell.length_a   1.000
_cell.length_b   1.000
_cell.length_c   1.000
_cell.angle_alpha   90.00
_cell.angle_beta   90.00
_cell.angle_gamma   90.00
#
_symmetry.space_group_name_H-M   'P 1'
#
loop_
_entity.id
_entity.type
_entity.pdbx_description
1 polymer ?
#
loop_
_entity_poly.entity_id
_entity_poly.type
_entity_poly.pdbx_seq_one_letter_code
_entity_poly.pdbx_strand_id
1 'polypeptide(L)'
;MNKLLMVLGSSVMLLAACGGEEVTDEGDETEEDQEFTLEELGEYDGQDGNEAYVAVDGVVYDVTDVEEWEDGVHDPAGGLEAGDDHTEEIEEAPHGTDVLEDLPTVGTLEE
;
A
#
# COMPACT_ATOMS: atom_id res chain seq x y z
N MET A 1 19.77 10.13 53.82
CA MET A 1 21.23 9.94 53.90
C MET A 1 21.58 8.66 53.17
N ASN A 2 22.03 8.75 51.92
CA ASN A 2 22.60 7.64 51.17
C ASN A 2 23.87 7.14 51.86
N LYS A 3 23.98 5.83 52.05
CA LYS A 3 25.27 5.15 52.05
C LYS A 3 25.18 3.85 51.25
N LEU A 4 25.53 4.03 49.98
CA LEU A 4 26.02 3.07 49.02
C LEU A 4 27.22 2.30 49.60
N LEU A 5 27.21 0.96 49.53
CA LEU A 5 28.44 0.19 49.49
C LEU A 5 28.26 -1.09 48.66
N MET A 6 29.14 -1.22 47.67
CA MET A 6 29.25 -2.28 46.68
C MET A 6 29.67 -3.60 47.32
N VAL A 7 29.00 -4.71 46.94
CA VAL A 7 29.56 -6.05 47.07
C VAL A 7 29.83 -6.58 45.67
N LEU A 8 31.11 -6.78 45.39
CA LEU A 8 31.64 -7.44 44.20
C LEU A 8 31.31 -8.93 44.30
N GLY A 9 30.31 -9.38 43.54
CA GLY A 9 29.97 -10.79 43.34
C GLY A 9 30.17 -11.17 41.88
N SER A 10 31.27 -11.85 41.61
CA SER A 10 31.50 -12.54 40.34
C SER A 10 30.55 -13.75 40.27
N SER A 11 29.58 -13.69 39.38
CA SER A 11 28.88 -14.85 38.86
C SER A 11 28.64 -14.58 37.39
N VAL A 12 29.45 -15.23 36.55
CA VAL A 12 29.18 -15.36 35.13
C VAL A 12 27.90 -16.17 35.00
N MET A 13 26.79 -15.49 34.73
CA MET A 13 25.58 -16.12 34.21
C MET A 13 25.68 -16.01 32.70
N LEU A 14 25.84 -17.14 32.01
CA LEU A 14 25.77 -17.19 30.56
C LEU A 14 24.40 -16.63 30.14
N LEU A 15 24.41 -15.49 29.47
CA LEU A 15 23.27 -15.02 28.69
C LEU A 15 23.23 -15.86 27.42
N ALA A 16 22.30 -16.81 27.37
CA ALA A 16 21.70 -17.19 26.10
C ALA A 16 20.77 -16.04 25.70
N ALA A 17 21.30 -15.09 24.93
CA ALA A 17 20.54 -14.07 24.25
C ALA A 17 20.44 -14.49 22.77
N CYS A 18 19.35 -15.20 22.45
CA CYS A 18 18.71 -15.09 21.15
C CYS A 18 17.34 -14.50 21.53
N GLY A 19 17.17 -13.18 21.54
CA GLY A 19 17.32 -12.34 20.36
C GLY A 19 16.12 -12.68 19.50
N GLY A 20 15.03 -11.96 19.72
CA GLY A 20 13.72 -12.26 19.17
C GLY A 20 13.73 -12.28 17.65
N GLU A 21 12.94 -13.18 17.12
CA GLU A 21 12.22 -12.95 15.88
C GLU A 21 10.82 -13.49 16.18
N GLU A 22 10.03 -12.64 16.83
CA GLU A 22 8.61 -12.61 16.55
C GLU A 22 8.49 -12.23 15.08
N VAL A 23 8.54 -13.25 14.22
CA VAL A 23 8.04 -13.11 12.85
C VAL A 23 6.54 -13.03 13.04
N THR A 24 6.06 -11.81 13.32
CA THR A 24 4.73 -11.41 12.90
C THR A 24 4.78 -11.55 11.38
N ASP A 25 4.23 -12.67 10.93
CA ASP A 25 3.69 -12.82 9.58
C ASP A 25 2.59 -11.75 9.49
N GLU A 26 3.00 -10.53 9.14
CA GLU A 26 2.13 -9.39 8.94
C GLU A 26 1.39 -9.63 7.63
N GLY A 27 0.15 -10.11 7.77
CA GLY A 27 -0.96 -9.86 6.87
C GLY A 27 -0.63 -9.88 5.38
N ASP A 28 -0.47 -11.06 4.81
CA ASP A 28 -1.03 -11.33 3.48
C ASP A 28 -2.57 -11.36 3.66
N GLU A 29 -3.14 -10.18 3.93
CA GLU A 29 -4.56 -9.96 3.81
C GLU A 29 -4.74 -9.88 2.29
N THR A 30 -4.98 -11.02 1.64
CA THR A 30 -5.60 -11.02 0.31
C THR A 30 -6.98 -10.41 0.54
N GLU A 31 -7.06 -9.07 0.54
CA GLU A 31 -8.30 -8.32 0.51
C GLU A 31 -9.10 -8.91 -0.64
N GLU A 32 -10.27 -9.46 -0.30
CA GLU A 32 -11.04 -10.35 -1.17
C GLU A 32 -11.19 -9.72 -2.56
N ASP A 33 -10.81 -10.42 -3.64
CA ASP A 33 -10.87 -9.93 -5.02
C ASP A 33 -12.29 -9.40 -5.34
N GLN A 34 -12.52 -8.10 -5.09
CA GLN A 34 -13.80 -7.45 -5.28
C GLN A 34 -14.01 -7.23 -6.78
N GLU A 35 -15.20 -7.55 -7.27
CA GLU A 35 -15.59 -7.18 -8.62
C GLU A 35 -16.28 -5.81 -8.56
N PHE A 36 -15.78 -4.85 -9.32
CA PHE A 36 -16.29 -3.49 -9.43
C PHE A 36 -17.01 -3.32 -10.75
N THR A 37 -18.16 -2.66 -10.74
CA THR A 37 -18.60 -1.92 -11.93
C THR A 37 -17.85 -0.59 -12.03
N LEU A 38 -17.86 0.03 -13.21
CA LEU A 38 -17.26 1.37 -13.36
C LEU A 38 -17.93 2.42 -12.46
N GLU A 39 -19.23 2.28 -12.18
CA GLU A 39 -19.94 3.19 -11.27
C GLU A 39 -19.46 3.04 -9.83
N GLU A 40 -19.23 1.80 -9.36
CA GLU A 40 -18.70 1.53 -8.02
C GLU A 40 -17.22 1.93 -7.91
N LEU A 41 -16.42 1.69 -8.95
CA LEU A 41 -15.03 2.15 -9.00
C LEU A 41 -14.96 3.68 -8.84
N GLY A 42 -15.90 4.42 -9.45
CA GLY A 42 -16.01 5.87 -9.34
C GLY A 42 -16.24 6.42 -7.93
N GLU A 43 -16.57 5.59 -6.94
CA GLU A 43 -16.64 6.00 -5.53
C GLU A 43 -15.25 6.09 -4.86
N TYR A 44 -14.22 5.51 -5.50
CA TYR A 44 -12.83 5.48 -5.04
C TYR A 44 -12.00 6.51 -5.78
N ASP A 45 -12.41 7.78 -5.65
CA ASP A 45 -11.91 8.91 -6.41
C ASP A 45 -10.75 9.65 -5.74
N GLY A 46 -10.29 9.22 -4.56
CA GLY A 46 -9.22 9.90 -3.81
C GLY A 46 -9.60 11.27 -3.23
N GLN A 47 -10.88 11.66 -3.30
CA GLN A 47 -11.36 12.95 -2.82
C GLN A 47 -12.14 12.81 -1.51
N ASP A 48 -12.25 13.91 -0.76
CA ASP A 48 -13.05 13.98 0.48
C ASP A 48 -12.71 12.88 1.53
N GLY A 49 -11.52 12.28 1.44
CA GLY A 49 -11.05 11.21 2.31
C GLY A 49 -11.41 9.79 1.84
N ASN A 50 -11.94 9.64 0.63
CA ASN A 50 -12.07 8.36 -0.05
C ASN A 50 -10.69 7.83 -0.46
N GLU A 51 -10.57 6.51 -0.57
CA GLU A 51 -9.45 5.84 -1.22
C GLU A 51 -9.44 6.18 -2.72
N ALA A 52 -8.28 6.02 -3.38
CA ALA A 52 -8.08 6.32 -4.79
C ALA A 52 -7.72 5.04 -5.55
N TYR A 53 -8.61 4.54 -6.40
CA TYR A 53 -8.38 3.32 -7.18
C TYR A 53 -8.37 3.59 -8.68
N VAL A 54 -7.66 2.77 -9.44
CA VAL A 54 -7.66 2.82 -10.92
C VAL A 54 -7.74 1.43 -11.50
N ALA A 55 -8.47 1.27 -12.61
CA ALA A 55 -8.47 0.04 -13.37
C ALA A 55 -7.45 0.08 -14.52
N VAL A 56 -6.73 -1.01 -14.73
CA VAL A 56 -5.89 -1.27 -15.92
C VAL A 56 -6.02 -2.74 -16.32
N ASP A 57 -6.39 -2.98 -17.57
CA ASP A 57 -6.61 -4.32 -18.16
C ASP A 57 -7.52 -5.20 -17.28
N GLY A 58 -8.57 -4.59 -16.73
CA GLY A 58 -9.55 -5.26 -15.87
C GLY A 58 -9.09 -5.50 -14.43
N VAL A 59 -7.88 -5.07 -14.03
CA VAL A 59 -7.37 -5.19 -12.65
C VAL A 59 -7.47 -3.84 -11.96
N VAL A 60 -7.96 -3.81 -10.72
CA VAL A 60 -8.09 -2.59 -9.92
C VAL A 60 -6.94 -2.47 -8.94
N TYR A 61 -6.22 -1.36 -8.99
CA TYR A 61 -5.06 -1.05 -8.18
C TYR A 61 -5.34 0.09 -7.21
N ASP A 62 -4.83 -0.05 -6.00
CA ASP A 62 -4.85 1.02 -5.00
C ASP A 62 -3.69 2.01 -5.24
N VAL A 63 -4.04 3.27 -5.49
CA VAL A 63 -3.09 4.38 -5.66
C VAL A 63 -3.21 5.43 -4.56
N THR A 64 -3.94 5.16 -3.48
CA THR A 64 -4.24 6.10 -2.39
C THR A 64 -2.99 6.73 -1.78
N ASP A 65 -1.92 5.96 -1.62
CA ASP A 65 -0.66 6.39 -1.02
C ASP A 65 0.42 6.78 -2.06
N VAL A 66 0.04 6.96 -3.33
CA VAL A 66 0.96 7.33 -4.42
C VAL A 66 0.97 8.85 -4.60
N GLU A 67 2.13 9.50 -4.44
CA GLU A 67 2.27 10.96 -4.47
C GLU A 67 1.77 11.58 -5.79
N GLU A 68 1.94 10.89 -6.92
CA GLU A 68 1.47 11.34 -8.23
C GLU A 68 -0.06 11.36 -8.39
N TRP A 69 -0.79 10.71 -7.48
CA TRP A 69 -2.27 10.66 -7.43
C TRP A 69 -2.85 11.47 -6.26
N GLU A 70 -2.09 12.41 -5.70
CA GLU A 70 -2.58 13.32 -4.64
C GLU A 70 -3.91 13.99 -5.06
N ASP A 71 -4.86 14.03 -4.12
CA ASP A 71 -6.24 14.51 -4.34
C ASP A 71 -6.99 13.78 -5.48
N GLY A 72 -6.59 12.54 -5.81
CA GLY A 72 -7.24 11.71 -6.81
C GLY A 72 -6.91 12.07 -8.26
N VAL A 73 -5.89 12.90 -8.49
CA VAL A 73 -5.60 13.44 -9.84
C VAL A 73 -4.16 13.18 -10.24
N HIS A 74 -3.97 12.46 -11.35
CA HIS A 74 -2.67 12.32 -12.00
C HIS A 74 -2.39 13.51 -12.94
N ASP A 75 -2.04 14.65 -12.36
CA ASP A 75 -1.80 15.93 -13.06
C ASP A 75 -0.76 15.85 -14.22
N PRO A 76 0.42 15.21 -14.03
CA PRO A 76 1.41 15.07 -15.09
C PRO A 76 0.93 14.34 -16.36
N ALA A 77 -0.14 13.54 -16.24
CA ALA A 77 -0.69 12.71 -17.32
C ALA A 77 -1.85 13.37 -18.07
N GLY A 78 -2.13 14.66 -17.83
CA GLY A 78 -3.25 15.36 -18.45
C GLY A 78 -4.50 15.44 -17.57
N GLY A 79 -4.37 15.16 -16.28
CA GLY A 79 -5.44 15.25 -15.29
C GLY A 79 -6.35 14.02 -15.31
N LEU A 80 -5.75 12.82 -15.32
CA LEU A 80 -6.50 11.58 -15.13
C LEU A 80 -7.04 11.54 -13.70
N GLU A 81 -8.27 11.09 -13.54
CA GLU A 81 -8.98 11.03 -12.25
C GLU A 81 -8.96 9.57 -11.75
N ALA A 82 -8.76 9.36 -10.45
CA ALA A 82 -9.02 8.07 -9.84
C ALA A 82 -10.52 7.73 -9.93
N GLY A 83 -10.83 6.44 -9.78
CA GLY A 83 -12.19 5.91 -9.95
C GLY A 83 -12.58 5.60 -11.39
N ASP A 84 -11.61 5.45 -12.31
CA ASP A 84 -11.84 5.16 -13.73
C ASP A 84 -10.87 4.10 -14.28
N ASP A 85 -11.13 3.65 -15.52
CA ASP A 85 -10.27 2.75 -16.29
C ASP A 85 -9.30 3.55 -17.18
N HIS A 86 -8.00 3.37 -16.93
CA HIS A 86 -6.91 4.05 -17.64
C HIS A 86 -6.07 3.08 -18.48
N THR A 87 -6.68 1.99 -18.95
CA THR A 87 -6.02 0.97 -19.77
C THR A 87 -5.40 1.57 -21.03
N GLU A 88 -6.08 2.48 -21.72
CA GLU A 88 -5.55 3.07 -22.96
C GLU A 88 -4.44 4.10 -22.67
N GLU A 89 -4.59 4.86 -21.60
CA GLU A 89 -3.70 5.96 -21.21
C GLU A 89 -2.34 5.44 -20.73
N ILE A 90 -2.32 4.35 -19.96
CA ILE A 90 -1.08 3.80 -19.41
C ILE A 90 -0.18 3.21 -20.49
N GLU A 91 -0.73 2.73 -21.61
CA GLU A 91 0.07 2.24 -22.75
C GLU A 91 0.89 3.37 -23.42
N GLU A 92 0.38 4.60 -23.39
CA GLU A 92 1.03 5.78 -23.99
C GLU A 92 1.90 6.55 -22.96
N ALA A 93 1.87 6.15 -21.68
CA ALA A 93 2.58 6.81 -20.59
C ALA A 93 4.11 6.57 -20.66
N PRO A 94 4.95 7.55 -20.26
CA PRO A 94 6.42 7.40 -20.30
C PRO A 94 7.00 6.28 -19.44
N HIS A 95 6.24 5.77 -18.47
CA HIS A 95 6.62 4.67 -17.58
C HIS A 95 5.90 3.34 -17.89
N GLY A 96 4.82 3.36 -18.69
CA GLY A 96 4.04 2.16 -18.99
C GLY A 96 3.47 1.48 -17.74
N THR A 97 3.19 0.18 -17.86
CA THR A 97 2.62 -0.65 -16.80
C THR A 97 3.61 -1.11 -15.74
N ASP A 98 4.92 -0.84 -15.89
CA ASP A 98 5.96 -1.28 -14.95
C ASP A 98 5.70 -0.77 -13.52
N VAL A 99 5.04 0.37 -13.37
CA VAL A 99 4.69 0.97 -12.07
C VAL A 99 3.61 0.20 -11.32
N LEU A 100 2.79 -0.61 -12.01
CA LEU A 100 1.69 -1.36 -11.40
C LEU A 100 2.19 -2.55 -10.58
N GLU A 101 3.39 -3.06 -10.85
CA GLU A 101 3.96 -4.25 -10.19
C GLU A 101 4.18 -4.05 -8.69
N ASP A 102 4.32 -2.79 -8.25
CA ASP A 102 4.57 -2.41 -6.86
C ASP A 102 3.28 -1.94 -6.13
N LEU A 103 2.13 -1.90 -6.81
CA LEU A 103 0.86 -1.43 -6.24
C LEU A 103 0.03 -2.58 -5.68
N PRO A 104 -0.74 -2.35 -4.59
CA PRO A 104 -1.72 -3.32 -4.12
C PRO A 104 -2.82 -3.53 -5.17
N THR A 105 -3.15 -4.79 -5.44
CA THR A 105 -4.35 -5.16 -6.19
C THR A 105 -5.50 -5.32 -5.22
N VAL A 106 -6.63 -4.68 -5.50
CA VAL A 106 -7.83 -4.67 -4.63
C VAL A 106 -9.06 -5.27 -5.30
N GLY A 107 -8.95 -5.68 -6.57
CA GLY A 107 -10.03 -6.38 -7.25
C GLY A 107 -9.93 -6.35 -8.78
N THR A 108 -11.07 -6.52 -9.43
CA THR A 108 -11.21 -6.55 -10.89
C THR A 108 -12.39 -5.69 -11.36
N LEU A 109 -12.32 -5.16 -12.57
CA LEU A 109 -13.40 -4.41 -13.22
C LEU A 109 -14.26 -5.36 -14.08
N GLU A 110 -15.59 -5.29 -13.90
CA GLU A 110 -16.59 -6.01 -14.72
C GLU A 110 -16.58 -5.50 -16.18
N GLU A 111 -16.57 -6.43 -17.15
CA GLU A 111 -16.64 -6.15 -18.61
C GLU A 111 -18.00 -5.64 -19.12
#